data_AF-K9PPN3-F1
#
_entry.id   AF-K9PPN3-F1
#
_cell.length_a   1.000
_cell.length_b   1.000
_cell.length_c   1.000
_cell.angle_alpha   90.00
_cell.angle_beta   90.00
_cell.angle_gamma   90.00
#
_symmetry.space_group_name_H-M   'P 1'
#
loop_
_entity.id
_entity.type
_entity.pdbx_description
1 polymer ?
#
loop_
_entity_poly.entity_id
_entity_poly.type
_entity_poly.pdbx_seq_one_letter_code
_entity_poly.pdbx_strand_id
1 'polypeptide(L)'
;MTEAQLTATQIPVNNIVSMLVAIGNKDYAQFQELEQAFVSQHGEEVWEQVFNFRVLPALDKPANQWLLVQWMSHGTNSIKKVA
;
A
#
# COMPACT_ATOMS: atom_id res chain seq x y z
N MET A 1 14.88 13.03 9.56
CA MET A 1 14.13 12.18 8.61
C MET A 1 14.83 10.84 8.59
N THR A 2 14.08 9.73 8.67
CA THR A 2 14.66 8.38 8.61
C THR A 2 15.07 8.02 7.18
N GLU A 3 15.92 7.00 7.00
CA GLU A 3 16.29 6.50 5.68
C GLU A 3 15.05 6.06 4.89
N ALA A 4 14.12 5.35 5.53
CA ALA A 4 12.86 4.96 4.93
C ALA A 4 12.02 6.14 4.43
N GLN A 5 11.99 7.25 5.17
CA GLN A 5 11.32 8.49 4.74
C GLN A 5 11.97 9.10 3.51
N LEU A 6 13.30 9.12 3.44
CA LEU A 6 14.03 9.64 2.28
C LEU A 6 13.73 8.79 1.03
N THR A 7 13.81 7.47 1.15
CA THR A 7 13.48 6.55 0.05
C THR A 7 12.03 6.67 -0.40
N ALA A 8 11.07 6.80 0.53
CA ALA A 8 9.65 6.93 0.21
C ALA A 8 9.33 8.16 -0.67
N THR A 9 10.07 9.25 -0.51
CA THR A 9 9.92 10.45 -1.36
C THR A 9 10.43 10.25 -2.79
N GLN A 10 11.33 9.28 -2.99
CA GLN A 10 11.93 8.96 -4.28
C GLN A 10 11.13 7.91 -5.07
N ILE A 11 10.13 7.28 -4.44
CA ILE A 11 9.30 6.27 -5.10
C ILE A 11 8.58 6.87 -6.33
N PRO A 12 8.72 6.26 -7.52
CA PRO A 12 8.09 6.76 -8.73
C PRO A 12 6.57 6.89 -8.58
N VAL A 13 6.01 7.97 -9.12
CA VAL A 13 4.56 8.22 -9.05
C VAL A 13 3.75 7.10 -9.71
N ASN A 14 4.28 6.49 -10.77
CA ASN A 14 3.60 5.38 -11.47
C ASN A 14 3.35 4.18 -10.55
N ASN A 15 4.24 3.88 -9.60
CA ASN A 15 4.03 2.79 -8.65
C ASN A 15 2.82 3.07 -7.76
N ILE A 16 2.64 4.32 -7.35
CA ILE A 16 1.51 4.74 -6.51
C ILE A 16 0.22 4.81 -7.30
N VAL A 17 0.27 5.34 -8.53
CA VAL A 17 -0.91 5.38 -9.42
C VAL A 17 -1.46 3.97 -9.66
N SER A 18 -0.61 2.98 -9.91
CA SER A 18 -1.05 1.59 -10.07
C SER A 18 -1.80 1.05 -8.83
N MET A 19 -1.30 1.36 -7.62
CA MET A 19 -1.98 0.97 -6.37
C MET A 19 -3.33 1.69 -6.22
N LEU A 20 -3.37 2.99 -6.50
CA LEU A 20 -4.61 3.79 -6.43
C LEU A 20 -5.66 3.30 -7.44
N VAL A 21 -5.23 2.91 -8.65
CA VAL A 21 -6.12 2.33 -9.67
C VAL A 21 -6.69 0.99 -9.19
N ALA A 22 -5.88 0.11 -8.63
CA ALA A 22 -6.37 -1.18 -8.08
C ALA A 22 -7.40 -0.95 -6.97
N ILE A 23 -7.13 -0.03 -6.04
CA ILE A 23 -8.08 0.34 -4.97
C ILE A 23 -9.36 0.94 -5.56
N GLY A 24 -9.25 1.87 -6.50
CA GLY A 24 -10.40 2.52 -7.15
C GLY A 24 -11.28 1.54 -7.92
N ASN A 25 -10.68 0.53 -8.53
CA ASN A 25 -11.37 -0.56 -9.22
C ASN A 25 -11.91 -1.65 -8.28
N LYS A 26 -11.66 -1.53 -6.97
CA LYS A 26 -11.99 -2.55 -5.96
C LYS A 26 -11.38 -3.92 -6.28
N ASP A 27 -10.20 -3.90 -6.89
CA ASP A 27 -9.44 -5.10 -7.23
C ASP A 27 -8.42 -5.40 -6.13
N TYR A 28 -8.88 -6.15 -5.12
CA TYR A 28 -8.03 -6.46 -3.97
C TYR A 28 -6.88 -7.40 -4.33
N ALA A 29 -7.09 -8.33 -5.26
CA ALA A 29 -6.03 -9.25 -5.70
C ALA A 29 -4.88 -8.47 -6.36
N GLN A 30 -5.21 -7.56 -7.29
CA GLN A 30 -4.20 -6.71 -7.92
C GLN A 30 -3.50 -5.79 -6.92
N PHE A 31 -4.23 -5.24 -5.95
CA PHE A 31 -3.64 -4.43 -4.90
C PHE A 31 -2.65 -5.23 -4.04
N GLN A 32 -2.99 -6.46 -3.64
CA GLN A 32 -2.10 -7.32 -2.85
C GLN A 32 -0.82 -7.70 -3.62
N GLU A 33 -0.93 -8.00 -4.92
CA GLU A 33 0.25 -8.27 -5.75
C GLU A 33 1.19 -7.06 -5.83
N LEU A 34 0.62 -5.86 -6.00
CA LEU A 34 1.38 -4.61 -6.03
C LEU A 34 2.03 -4.30 -4.67
N GLU A 35 1.29 -4.51 -3.56
CA GLU A 35 1.81 -4.34 -2.19
C GLU A 35 2.98 -5.30 -1.94
N GLN A 36 2.82 -6.59 -2.24
CA GLN A 36 3.87 -7.60 -2.02
C GLN A 36 5.10 -7.35 -2.88
N ALA A 37 4.92 -7.02 -4.17
CA ALA A 37 6.03 -6.67 -5.05
C ALA A 37 6.76 -5.42 -4.56
N PHE A 38 6.03 -4.41 -4.08
CA PHE A 38 6.60 -3.19 -3.53
C PHE A 38 7.41 -3.47 -2.25
N VAL A 39 6.82 -4.17 -1.28
CA VAL A 39 7.49 -4.52 -0.01
C VAL A 39 8.73 -5.38 -0.26
N SER A 40 8.67 -6.31 -1.22
CA SER A 40 9.83 -7.14 -1.60
C SER A 40 11.00 -6.32 -2.17
N GLN A 41 10.71 -5.20 -2.84
CA GLN A 41 11.73 -4.35 -3.45
C GLN A 41 12.28 -3.27 -2.51
N HIS A 42 11.43 -2.73 -1.64
CA HIS A 42 11.74 -1.52 -0.87
C HIS A 42 11.69 -1.71 0.66
N GLY A 43 11.15 -2.84 1.13
CA GLY A 43 10.95 -3.12 2.55
C GLY A 43 9.65 -2.56 3.12
N GLU A 44 9.25 -3.12 4.26
CA GLU A 44 8.01 -2.77 4.98
C GLU A 44 8.04 -1.33 5.50
N GLU A 45 9.17 -0.85 6.02
CA GLU A 45 9.28 0.51 6.54
C GLU A 45 9.05 1.58 5.45
N VAL A 46 9.55 1.35 4.23
CA VAL A 46 9.32 2.26 3.10
C VAL A 46 7.85 2.19 2.65
N TRP A 47 7.27 0.99 2.64
CA TRP A 47 5.85 0.81 2.36
C TRP A 47 4.97 1.60 3.32
N GLU A 48 5.21 1.51 4.64
CA GLU A 48 4.44 2.27 5.63
C GLU A 48 4.51 3.78 5.39
N GLN A 49 5.69 4.31 5.01
CA GLN A 49 5.82 5.73 4.69
C GLN A 49 5.05 6.10 3.41
N VAL A 50 5.17 5.30 2.35
CA VAL A 50 4.43 5.55 1.10
C VAL A 50 2.93 5.45 1.31
N PHE A 51 2.47 4.44 2.04
CA PHE A 51 1.06 4.24 2.32
C PHE A 51 0.50 5.43 3.10
N ASN A 52 1.11 5.78 4.24
CA ASN A 52 0.59 6.81 5.14
C ASN A 52 0.60 8.22 4.51
N PHE A 53 1.60 8.55 3.69
CA PHE A 53 1.79 9.91 3.21
C PHE A 53 1.45 10.13 1.73
N ARG A 54 1.30 9.06 0.93
CA ARG A 54 1.08 9.18 -0.52
C ARG A 54 -0.13 8.40 -1.03
N VAL A 55 -0.44 7.24 -0.45
CA VAL A 55 -1.62 6.44 -0.84
C VAL A 55 -2.84 6.88 -0.05
N LEU A 56 -2.80 6.76 1.28
CA LEU A 56 -3.93 7.02 2.17
C LEU A 56 -4.54 8.43 2.00
N PRO A 57 -3.75 9.52 1.89
CA PRO A 57 -4.31 10.86 1.68
C PRO A 57 -4.99 11.06 0.32
N ALA A 58 -4.69 10.20 -0.67
CA ALA A 58 -5.27 10.26 -2.00
C ALA A 58 -6.57 9.44 -2.13
N LEU A 59 -6.94 8.66 -1.11
CA LEU A 59 -8.16 7.87 -1.12
C LEU A 59 -9.37 8.74 -0.74
N ASP A 60 -10.42 8.67 -1.56
CA ASP A 60 -11.72 9.17 -1.14
C ASP A 60 -12.33 8.26 -0.05
N LYS A 61 -13.38 8.76 0.61
CA LYS A 61 -14.01 8.04 1.72
C LYS A 61 -14.49 6.63 1.32
N PRO A 62 -15.18 6.42 0.17
CA PRO A 62 -15.56 5.09 -0.28
C PRO A 62 -14.38 4.13 -0.51
N ALA A 63 -13.31 4.58 -1.17
CA ALA A 63 -12.14 3.76 -1.45
C ALA A 63 -11.43 3.35 -0.16
N ASN A 64 -11.22 4.30 0.77
CA ASN A 64 -10.61 4.01 2.07
C ASN A 64 -11.45 3.01 2.88
N GLN A 65 -12.76 3.20 2.94
CA GLN A 65 -13.66 2.26 3.64
C GLN A 65 -13.60 0.86 3.02
N TRP A 66 -13.62 0.76 1.69
CA TRP A 66 -13.50 -0.53 1.01
C TRP A 66 -12.19 -1.23 1.34
N LEU A 67 -11.05 -0.52 1.30
CA LEU A 67 -9.75 -1.08 1.61
C LEU A 67 -9.66 -1.60 3.05
N LEU A 68 -10.19 -0.83 4.01
CA LEU A 68 -10.27 -1.25 5.41
C LEU A 68 -11.09 -2.54 5.58
N VAL A 69 -12.21 -2.67 4.88
CA VAL A 69 -13.01 -3.91 4.91
C VAL A 69 -12.21 -5.09 4.35
N GLN A 70 -11.45 -4.91 3.27
CA GLN A 70 -10.61 -5.98 2.73
C GLN A 70 -9.55 -6.43 3.75
N TRP A 71 -8.83 -5.49 4.37
CA TRP A 71 -7.83 -5.83 5.40
C TRP A 71 -8.43 -6.53 6.63
N MET A 72 -9.63 -6.14 7.07
CA MET A 72 -10.31 -6.83 8.15
C MET A 72 -10.80 -8.23 7.75
N SER A 73 -11.24 -8.41 6.49
CA SER A 73 -11.81 -9.67 6.00
C SER A 73 -10.75 -10.71 5.65
N HIS A 74 -9.61 -10.27 5.12
CA HIS A 74 -8.48 -11.13 4.77
C HIS A 74 -7.48 -11.30 5.92
N GLY A 75 -7.73 -10.62 7.04
CA GLY A 75 -6.83 -10.55 8.20
C GLY A 75 -5.60 -9.68 7.91
N THR A 76 -5.02 -9.09 8.95
CA THR A 76 -3.69 -8.45 8.95
C THR A 76 -2.56 -9.47 8.75
N ASN A 77 -2.73 -10.43 7.84
CA ASN A 77 -1.75 -11.41 7.44
C ASN A 77 -0.97 -10.99 6.18
N SER A 78 -1.21 -9.78 5.63
CA SER A 78 -0.54 -9.35 4.38
C SER A 78 0.98 -9.22 4.53
N ILE A 79 1.51 -9.03 5.74
CA ILE A 79 2.97 -8.79 5.94
C ILE A 79 3.59 -9.65 7.06
N LYS A 80 2.82 -10.16 8.02
CA LYS A 80 3.35 -11.06 9.06
C LYS A 80 3.25 -12.52 8.64
N LYS A 81 4.25 -13.03 7.93
CA LYS A 81 4.56 -14.47 8.01
C LYS A 81 5.00 -14.77 9.44
N VAL A 82 4.12 -15.37 10.23
CA VAL A 82 4.50 -15.99 11.50
C VAL A 82 5.40 -17.18 11.13
N ALA A 83 6.67 -17.09 11.49
CA ALA A 83 7.60 -18.22 11.48
C ALA A 83 7.31 -19.16 12.66
#